data_AF-A0A351A3G7-F1
#
_entry.id   AF-A0A351A3G7-F1
#
_cell.length_a   1.000
_cell.length_b   1.000
_cell.length_c   1.000
_cell.angle_alpha   90.00
_cell.angle_beta   90.00
_cell.angle_gamma   90.00
#
_symmetry.space_group_name_H-M   'P 1'
#
loop_
_entity.id
_entity.type
_entity.pdbx_description
1 polymer ?
#
loop_
_entity_poly.entity_id
_entity_poly.type
_entity_poly.pdbx_seq_one_letter_code
_entity_poly.pdbx_strand_id
1 'polypeptide(L)'
;MKARKTRILADLPAQLLLRPRSWLLAGITGASLLGVVAATAVAPGSDTADIQFARVVESLPAPVAVIEAENDLPFVYSERIQAGDTLQSIFSRLHIDDAEALAHLSASAEGKQAVRQLRAGRSVTAIVSPDGRIASFSVPMGNSGTQLVLERNDQGLALRESSGETQVTMTEMRSGTITHSLFGATDAVGLPDNVATQLATIFGTWIDFHTDLRKGDRFNVIYEAIYEEGNPVRAGRIVAAEFINKGERHAVVLHRGPSGKEQYYSDDGRSLQQGFLRSPLEFSRVSSSFGRRLHPIHRSWRNHNGTDFAAPTGTPIKATSDGTVEFVGSQRGFGNLIVLKHR
;
A
#
# COMPACT_ATOMS: atom_id res chain seq x y z
N MET A 1 12.05 59.85 36.38
CA MET A 1 11.55 59.12 35.19
C MET A 1 12.74 58.74 34.33
N LYS A 2 12.99 57.43 34.10
CA LYS A 2 14.02 56.84 33.19
C LYS A 2 15.49 57.19 33.59
N ALA A 3 16.53 56.40 33.38
CA ALA A 3 16.72 55.14 32.67
C ALA A 3 17.86 54.34 33.32
N ARG A 4 17.69 53.02 33.25
CA ARG A 4 18.65 51.93 33.31
C ARG A 4 19.90 52.22 32.46
N LYS A 5 21.10 51.91 32.97
CA LYS A 5 22.24 51.33 32.22
C LYS A 5 23.44 51.14 33.15
N THR A 6 23.89 49.89 33.31
CA THR A 6 25.32 49.53 33.36
C THR A 6 25.45 48.02 33.25
N ARG A 7 25.76 47.54 32.04
CA ARG A 7 26.65 46.40 31.84
C ARG A 7 27.65 46.84 30.77
N ILE A 8 28.94 46.71 31.09
CA ILE A 8 30.13 46.48 30.25
C ILE A 8 31.26 46.44 31.30
N LEU A 9 31.81 45.26 31.66
CA LEU A 9 32.91 44.52 31.03
C LEU A 9 34.25 45.28 31.03
N ALA A 10 35.28 44.54 31.43
CA ALA A 10 36.72 44.78 31.36
C ALA A 10 37.42 45.25 32.64
N ASP A 11 38.31 44.36 33.09
CA ASP A 11 39.54 44.59 33.87
C ASP A 11 39.51 44.39 35.38
N LEU A 12 39.72 43.13 35.75
CA LEU A 12 40.79 42.78 36.70
C LEU A 12 41.24 41.33 36.46
N PRO A 13 42.30 41.11 35.66
CA PRO A 13 42.94 39.82 35.53
C PRO A 13 43.89 39.58 36.72
N ALA A 14 44.18 38.30 36.94
CA ALA A 14 45.35 37.80 37.66
C ALA A 14 45.47 38.18 39.14
N GLN A 15 44.81 37.38 39.99
CA GLN A 15 45.43 36.84 41.20
C GLN A 15 44.61 35.63 41.65
N LEU A 16 45.30 34.58 42.10
CA LEU A 16 44.77 33.30 42.62
C LEU A 16 44.67 32.15 41.60
N LEU A 17 45.66 32.04 40.72
CA LEU A 17 46.28 30.73 40.53
C LEU A 17 47.31 30.53 41.65
N LEU A 18 47.41 29.28 42.10
CA LEU A 18 48.37 28.70 43.06
C LEU A 18 47.89 28.63 44.52
N ARG A 19 47.12 27.57 44.84
CA ARG A 19 47.67 26.47 45.65
C ARG A 19 46.76 25.23 45.66
N PRO A 20 47.33 24.01 45.57
CA PRO A 20 46.59 22.79 45.41
C PRO A 20 46.14 22.24 46.77
N ARG A 21 44.84 22.05 46.95
CA ARG A 21 44.29 21.19 48.02
C ARG A 21 43.57 20.01 47.38
N SER A 22 44.37 19.12 46.80
CA SER A 22 43.97 17.85 46.17
C SER A 22 43.40 16.80 47.14
N TRP A 23 43.21 17.14 48.42
CA TRP A 23 42.87 16.18 49.47
C TRP A 23 41.36 16.21 49.83
N LEU A 24 40.61 17.19 49.34
CA LEU A 24 39.15 17.28 49.55
C LEU A 24 38.33 16.62 48.43
N LEU A 25 38.92 16.40 47.24
CA LEU A 25 38.28 15.69 46.12
C LEU A 25 38.55 14.17 46.13
N ALA A 26 39.56 13.71 46.86
CA ALA A 26 39.85 12.28 47.04
C ALA A 26 38.84 11.58 47.98
N GLY A 27 38.22 12.32 48.91
CA GLY A 27 37.22 11.75 49.84
C GLY A 27 35.86 11.45 49.18
N ILE A 28 35.49 12.20 48.15
CA ILE A 28 34.17 12.05 47.49
C ILE A 28 34.22 11.02 46.36
N THR A 29 35.38 10.80 45.74
CA THR A 29 35.57 9.70 44.76
C THR A 29 35.78 8.33 45.43
N GLY A 30 36.34 8.28 46.64
CA GLY A 30 36.53 7.03 47.39
C GLY A 30 35.23 6.38 47.88
N ALA A 31 34.20 7.16 48.24
CA ALA A 31 32.92 6.64 48.73
C ALA A 31 32.01 6.10 47.60
N SER A 32 32.21 6.53 46.35
CA SER A 32 31.45 6.02 45.19
C SER A 32 32.07 4.79 44.54
N LEU A 33 33.33 4.46 44.86
CA LEU A 33 34.04 3.26 44.40
C LEU A 33 33.91 2.05 45.36
N LEU A 34 33.30 2.24 46.53
CA LEU A 34 33.01 1.18 47.52
C LEU A 34 31.63 0.53 47.34
N GLY A 35 30.96 0.79 46.22
CA GLY A 35 29.57 0.40 45.96
C GLY A 35 29.38 -0.69 44.92
N VAL A 36 30.26 -1.70 44.80
CA VAL A 36 29.91 -2.95 44.09
C VAL A 36 30.60 -4.14 44.73
N VAL A 37 29.91 -4.87 45.61
CA VAL A 37 30.12 -6.32 45.79
C VAL A 37 28.78 -6.94 46.16
N ALA A 38 28.00 -7.33 45.14
CA ALA A 38 27.00 -8.37 45.33
C ALA A 38 27.78 -9.67 45.58
N ALA A 39 27.81 -10.13 46.82
CA ALA A 39 28.40 -11.40 47.19
C ALA A 39 27.48 -12.54 46.69
N THR A 40 27.67 -12.98 45.44
CA THR A 40 27.26 -14.33 45.05
C THR A 40 28.32 -15.28 45.60
N ALA A 41 28.07 -15.77 46.81
CA ALA A 41 28.81 -16.89 47.38
C ALA A 41 28.51 -18.14 46.52
N VAL A 42 29.35 -18.43 45.53
CA VAL A 42 29.41 -19.78 44.96
C VAL A 42 30.40 -20.54 45.84
N ALA A 43 29.87 -21.33 46.76
CA ALA A 43 30.67 -22.24 47.58
C ALA A 43 31.41 -23.22 46.65
N PRO A 44 32.75 -23.31 46.70
CA PRO A 44 33.46 -24.34 45.96
C PRO A 44 33.32 -25.66 46.73
N GLY A 45 32.76 -26.66 46.07
CA GLY A 45 32.75 -28.05 46.57
C GLY A 45 31.41 -28.53 47.14
N SER A 46 30.32 -28.43 46.38
CA SER A 46 29.30 -29.49 46.49
C SER A 46 29.78 -30.62 45.60
N ASP A 47 30.04 -31.78 46.20
CA ASP A 47 30.17 -33.03 45.46
C ASP A 47 29.01 -33.09 44.47
N THR A 48 29.33 -33.03 43.17
CA THR A 48 28.37 -33.42 42.16
C THR A 48 28.08 -34.88 42.46
N ALA A 49 26.96 -35.15 43.12
CA ALA A 49 26.45 -36.51 43.27
C ALA A 49 26.61 -37.19 41.90
N ASP A 50 27.23 -38.36 41.88
CA ASP A 50 27.40 -39.12 40.64
C ASP A 50 26.01 -39.53 40.16
N ILE A 51 25.35 -38.64 39.41
CA ILE A 51 24.02 -38.86 38.87
C ILE A 51 24.20 -39.86 37.74
N GLN A 52 23.98 -41.12 38.04
CA GLN A 52 23.93 -42.20 37.07
C GLN A 52 22.72 -41.95 36.15
N PHE A 53 22.96 -41.36 34.99
CA PHE A 53 21.92 -41.15 33.99
C PHE A 53 21.57 -42.47 33.32
N ALA A 54 20.44 -43.07 33.68
CA ALA A 54 19.86 -44.16 32.92
C ALA A 54 19.04 -43.59 31.76
N ARG A 55 19.39 -43.96 30.51
CA ARG A 55 18.59 -43.62 29.34
C ARG A 55 17.32 -44.48 29.34
N VAL A 56 16.21 -43.90 29.79
CA VAL A 56 14.88 -44.50 29.65
C VAL A 56 14.34 -44.12 28.27
N VAL A 57 14.18 -45.12 27.39
CA VAL A 57 13.47 -44.94 26.12
C VAL A 57 12.04 -45.39 26.36
N GLU A 58 11.17 -44.43 26.66
CA GLU A 58 9.74 -44.65 26.78
C GLU A 58 9.09 -44.36 25.42
N SER A 59 8.56 -45.40 24.77
CA SER A 59 7.72 -45.21 23.59
C SER A 59 6.35 -44.72 24.06
N LEU A 60 6.19 -43.39 24.08
CA LEU A 60 4.87 -42.78 24.26
C LEU A 60 3.98 -43.25 23.10
N PRO A 61 2.81 -43.84 23.37
CA PRO A 61 1.87 -44.14 22.31
C PRO A 61 1.53 -42.83 21.61
N ALA A 62 1.48 -42.85 20.27
CA ALA A 62 0.96 -41.71 19.54
C ALA A 62 -0.42 -41.38 20.13
N PRO A 63 -0.68 -40.12 20.54
CA PRO A 63 -2.01 -39.77 21.00
C PRO A 63 -2.97 -40.16 19.89
N VAL A 64 -3.98 -40.98 20.23
CA VAL A 64 -5.09 -41.22 19.33
C VAL A 64 -5.80 -39.89 19.22
N ALA A 65 -5.41 -39.09 18.22
CA ALA A 65 -6.15 -37.91 17.84
C ALA A 65 -7.48 -38.43 17.30
N VAL A 66 -8.49 -38.47 18.17
CA VAL A 66 -9.88 -38.50 17.72
C VAL A 66 -10.08 -37.11 17.11
N ILE A 67 -9.84 -37.01 15.80
CA ILE A 67 -10.46 -35.95 15.02
C ILE A 67 -11.93 -36.33 15.05
N GLU A 68 -12.69 -35.73 15.97
CA GLU A 68 -14.14 -35.66 15.76
C GLU A 68 -14.27 -35.05 14.39
N ALA A 69 -14.64 -35.88 13.41
CA ALA A 69 -14.89 -35.44 12.07
C ALA A 69 -16.15 -34.59 12.16
N GLU A 70 -15.99 -33.33 12.53
CA GLU A 70 -17.01 -32.30 12.48
C GLU A 70 -17.19 -31.97 10.98
N ASN A 71 -17.64 -32.98 10.23
CA ASN A 71 -17.86 -32.95 8.79
C ASN A 71 -19.01 -32.01 8.41
N ASP A 72 -19.65 -31.39 9.40
CA ASP A 72 -20.76 -30.44 9.26
C ASP A 72 -20.34 -28.98 9.47
N LEU A 73 -19.05 -28.70 9.76
CA LEU A 73 -18.62 -27.30 9.84
C LEU A 73 -18.63 -26.64 8.47
N PRO A 74 -19.21 -25.43 8.34
CA PRO A 74 -19.19 -24.71 7.08
C PRO A 74 -17.79 -24.16 6.80
N PHE A 75 -17.47 -24.04 5.51
CA PHE A 75 -16.22 -23.51 5.02
C PHE A 75 -16.35 -22.02 4.73
N VAL A 76 -15.34 -21.24 5.11
CA VAL A 76 -15.25 -19.81 4.78
C VAL A 76 -14.40 -19.65 3.54
N TYR A 77 -14.97 -19.06 2.49
CA TYR A 77 -14.29 -18.71 1.25
C TYR A 77 -14.28 -17.21 1.06
N SER A 78 -13.15 -16.67 0.60
CA SER A 78 -13.05 -15.26 0.20
C SER A 78 -12.42 -15.18 -1.18
N GLU A 79 -13.06 -14.41 -2.07
CA GLU A 79 -12.65 -14.29 -3.46
C GLU A 79 -12.59 -12.83 -3.88
N ARG A 80 -11.53 -12.47 -4.62
CA ARG A 80 -11.41 -11.17 -5.29
C ARG A 80 -12.06 -11.25 -6.67
N ILE A 81 -12.98 -10.32 -6.93
CA ILE A 81 -13.70 -10.22 -8.20
C ILE A 81 -12.74 -9.84 -9.31
N GLN A 82 -12.84 -10.55 -10.43
CA GLN A 82 -12.04 -10.37 -11.64
C GLN A 82 -12.83 -9.59 -12.70
N ALA A 83 -12.13 -9.05 -13.70
CA ALA A 83 -12.78 -8.38 -14.82
C ALA A 83 -13.61 -9.37 -15.64
N GLY A 84 -14.89 -9.06 -15.86
CA GLY A 84 -15.81 -9.91 -16.61
C GLY A 84 -16.55 -10.97 -15.77
N ASP A 85 -16.37 -10.97 -14.45
CA ASP A 85 -17.10 -11.88 -13.58
C ASP A 85 -18.61 -11.66 -13.59
N THR A 86 -19.32 -12.78 -13.43
CA THR A 86 -20.77 -12.86 -13.21
C THR A 86 -21.02 -13.43 -11.81
N LEU A 87 -22.23 -13.25 -11.28
CA LEU A 87 -22.60 -13.87 -9.99
C LEU A 87 -22.40 -15.40 -10.03
N GLN A 88 -22.71 -16.04 -11.17
CA GLN A 88 -22.49 -17.47 -11.37
C GLN A 88 -21.01 -17.87 -11.35
N SER A 89 -20.13 -17.11 -12.03
CA SER A 89 -18.69 -17.44 -12.05
C SER A 89 -18.07 -17.27 -10.65
N ILE A 90 -18.52 -16.27 -9.90
CA ILE A 90 -18.11 -16.06 -8.51
C ILE A 90 -18.58 -17.21 -7.62
N PHE A 91 -19.86 -17.61 -7.72
CA PHE A 91 -20.40 -18.74 -6.96
C PHE A 91 -19.63 -20.02 -7.21
N SER A 92 -19.32 -20.30 -8.49
CA SER A 92 -18.54 -21.48 -8.86
C SER A 92 -17.13 -21.47 -8.27
N ARG A 93 -16.46 -20.31 -8.16
CA ARG A 93 -15.13 -20.23 -7.53
C ARG A 93 -15.18 -20.30 -6.01
N LEU A 94 -16.28 -19.85 -5.39
CA LEU A 94 -16.54 -19.98 -3.97
C LEU A 94 -17.06 -21.37 -3.58
N HIS A 95 -17.10 -22.32 -4.51
CA HIS A 95 -17.63 -23.67 -4.30
C HIS A 95 -19.11 -23.70 -3.85
N ILE A 96 -19.90 -22.72 -4.29
CA ILE A 96 -21.33 -22.62 -4.01
C ILE A 96 -22.11 -23.36 -5.11
N ASP A 97 -22.90 -24.36 -4.70
CA ASP A 97 -23.89 -25.06 -5.53
C ASP A 97 -25.31 -24.86 -4.95
N ASP A 98 -25.80 -23.62 -5.06
CA ASP A 98 -27.08 -23.20 -4.49
C ASP A 98 -27.90 -22.37 -5.50
N ALA A 99 -28.64 -23.09 -6.35
CA ALA A 99 -29.50 -22.48 -7.37
C ALA A 99 -30.62 -21.61 -6.78
N GLU A 100 -31.10 -21.97 -5.58
CA GLU A 100 -32.13 -21.19 -4.86
C GLU A 100 -31.56 -19.84 -4.42
N ALA A 101 -30.36 -19.83 -3.84
CA ALA A 101 -29.66 -18.61 -3.43
C ALA A 101 -29.35 -17.69 -4.61
N LEU A 102 -28.86 -18.26 -5.72
CA LEU A 102 -28.62 -17.52 -6.93
C LEU A 102 -29.91 -16.88 -7.47
N ALA A 103 -30.99 -17.65 -7.54
CA ALA A 103 -32.29 -17.16 -7.99
C ALA A 103 -32.79 -16.03 -7.08
N HIS A 104 -32.71 -16.22 -5.76
CA HIS A 104 -33.14 -15.22 -4.78
C HIS A 104 -32.40 -13.89 -4.92
N LEU A 105 -31.06 -13.92 -5.01
CA LEU A 105 -30.24 -12.72 -5.26
C LEU A 105 -30.54 -12.06 -6.60
N SER A 106 -30.78 -12.85 -7.65
CA SER A 106 -31.06 -12.32 -8.98
C SER A 106 -32.47 -11.71 -9.11
N ALA A 107 -33.42 -12.16 -8.29
CA ALA A 107 -34.81 -11.72 -8.34
C ALA A 107 -35.08 -10.47 -7.50
N SER A 108 -34.48 -10.37 -6.31
CA SER A 108 -34.69 -9.27 -5.36
C SER A 108 -34.12 -7.94 -5.84
N ALA A 109 -34.69 -6.82 -5.35
CA ALA A 109 -34.22 -5.48 -5.72
C ALA A 109 -32.84 -5.19 -5.11
N GLU A 110 -32.66 -5.60 -3.86
CA GLU A 110 -31.46 -5.50 -3.05
C GLU A 110 -30.33 -6.33 -3.67
N GLY A 111 -30.62 -7.58 -4.07
CA GLY A 111 -29.65 -8.45 -4.73
C GLY A 111 -29.22 -7.92 -6.09
N LYS A 112 -30.15 -7.41 -6.91
CA LYS A 112 -29.80 -6.69 -8.16
C LYS A 112 -28.91 -5.48 -7.90
N GLN A 113 -29.12 -4.76 -6.80
CA GLN A 113 -28.26 -3.63 -6.44
C GLN A 113 -26.85 -4.10 -6.05
N ALA A 114 -26.73 -5.17 -5.26
CA ALA A 114 -25.44 -5.75 -4.90
C ALA A 114 -24.68 -6.29 -6.10
N VAL A 115 -25.35 -6.97 -7.04
CA VAL A 115 -24.71 -7.47 -8.28
C VAL A 115 -24.10 -6.33 -9.10
N ARG A 116 -24.72 -5.13 -9.12
CA ARG A 116 -24.15 -3.94 -9.78
C ARG A 116 -22.88 -3.41 -9.07
N GLN A 117 -22.67 -3.77 -7.82
CA GLN A 117 -21.48 -3.40 -7.03
C GLN A 117 -20.34 -4.41 -7.17
N LEU A 118 -20.57 -5.59 -7.78
CA LEU A 118 -19.54 -6.60 -8.06
C LEU A 118 -18.56 -6.11 -9.13
N ARG A 119 -17.65 -5.22 -8.73
CA ARG A 119 -16.60 -4.65 -9.59
C ARG A 119 -15.28 -5.37 -9.37
N ALA A 120 -14.51 -5.50 -10.45
CA ALA A 120 -13.16 -6.02 -10.39
C ALA A 120 -12.34 -5.33 -9.29
N GLY A 121 -11.61 -6.13 -8.52
CA GLY A 121 -10.78 -5.66 -7.41
C GLY A 121 -11.47 -5.61 -6.04
N ARG A 122 -12.80 -5.74 -5.95
CA ARG A 122 -13.50 -5.92 -4.66
C ARG A 122 -13.45 -7.38 -4.23
N SER A 123 -13.60 -7.63 -2.93
CA SER A 123 -13.68 -8.98 -2.37
C SER A 123 -15.12 -9.30 -1.94
N VAL A 124 -15.48 -10.58 -2.01
CA VAL A 124 -16.71 -11.15 -1.45
C VAL A 124 -16.36 -12.32 -0.54
N THR A 125 -17.23 -12.60 0.43
CA THR A 125 -17.03 -13.70 1.37
C THR A 125 -18.27 -14.58 1.39
N ALA A 126 -18.06 -15.89 1.45
CA ALA A 126 -19.12 -16.86 1.60
C ALA A 126 -18.80 -17.83 2.74
N ILE A 127 -19.83 -18.20 3.48
CA ILE A 127 -19.83 -19.33 4.39
C ILE A 127 -20.69 -20.40 3.72
N VAL A 128 -20.06 -21.51 3.35
CA VAL A 128 -20.65 -22.56 2.52
C VAL A 128 -20.65 -23.86 3.28
N SER A 129 -21.84 -24.45 3.42
CA SER A 129 -22.00 -25.75 4.05
C SER A 129 -21.34 -26.86 3.22
N PRO A 130 -20.99 -28.00 3.83
CA PRO A 130 -20.35 -29.13 3.12
C PRO A 130 -21.13 -29.67 1.92
N ASP A 131 -22.45 -29.44 1.88
CA ASP A 131 -23.34 -29.80 0.77
C ASP A 131 -23.32 -28.80 -0.40
N GLY A 132 -22.47 -27.76 -0.31
CA GLY A 132 -22.36 -26.69 -1.31
C GLY A 132 -23.40 -25.58 -1.16
N ARG A 133 -24.30 -25.65 -0.16
CA ARG A 133 -25.31 -24.62 0.06
C ARG A 133 -24.75 -23.42 0.80
N ILE A 134 -25.31 -22.24 0.53
CA ILE A 134 -24.92 -21.02 1.23
C ILE A 134 -25.50 -21.06 2.63
N ALA A 135 -24.65 -20.88 3.64
CA ALA A 135 -25.06 -20.45 4.97
C ALA A 135 -25.09 -18.90 5.04
N SER A 136 -24.04 -18.25 4.50
CA SER A 136 -23.98 -16.79 4.38
C SER A 136 -23.19 -16.36 3.14
N PHE A 137 -23.61 -15.27 2.48
CA PHE A 137 -22.87 -14.63 1.39
C PHE A 137 -22.92 -13.11 1.53
N SER A 138 -21.74 -12.51 1.66
CA SER A 138 -21.56 -11.08 1.95
C SER A 138 -20.96 -10.34 0.77
N VAL A 139 -21.66 -9.28 0.33
CA VAL A 139 -21.23 -8.38 -0.75
C VAL A 139 -21.07 -6.97 -0.20
N PRO A 140 -19.87 -6.37 -0.25
CA PRO A 140 -19.68 -5.02 0.23
C PRO A 140 -20.34 -4.00 -0.71
N MET A 141 -21.08 -3.06 -0.12
CA MET A 141 -21.89 -2.04 -0.79
C MET A 141 -21.20 -0.68 -0.71
N GLY A 142 -20.87 -0.09 -1.87
CA GLY A 142 -20.26 1.24 -1.92
C GLY A 142 -18.92 1.30 -1.17
N ASN A 143 -18.65 2.43 -0.50
CA ASN A 143 -17.41 2.69 0.26
C ASN A 143 -17.67 2.93 1.76
N SER A 144 -18.92 2.82 2.22
CA SER A 144 -19.37 3.16 3.58
C SER A 144 -19.12 2.05 4.61
N GLY A 145 -18.62 0.89 4.18
CA GLY A 145 -18.54 -0.31 5.02
C GLY A 145 -19.89 -0.97 5.26
N THR A 146 -20.90 -0.62 4.47
CA THR A 146 -22.16 -1.37 4.44
C THR A 146 -21.96 -2.61 3.58
N GLN A 147 -22.56 -3.73 3.96
CA GLN A 147 -22.58 -4.96 3.17
C GLN A 147 -24.01 -5.49 3.05
N LEU A 148 -24.33 -6.08 1.91
CA LEU A 148 -25.53 -6.88 1.76
C LEU A 148 -25.15 -8.33 2.10
N VAL A 149 -25.87 -8.91 3.06
CA VAL A 149 -25.67 -10.28 3.49
C VAL A 149 -26.90 -11.10 3.10
N LEU A 150 -26.68 -12.15 2.31
CA LEU A 150 -27.65 -13.23 2.11
C LEU A 150 -27.38 -14.30 3.15
N GLU A 151 -28.37 -14.63 3.96
CA GLU A 151 -28.25 -15.71 4.96
C GLU A 151 -29.35 -16.73 4.78
N ARG A 152 -29.00 -17.99 5.02
CA ARG A 152 -29.95 -19.10 5.10
C ARG A 152 -30.28 -19.36 6.57
N ASN A 153 -31.56 -19.27 6.90
CA ASN A 153 -32.10 -19.55 8.23
C ASN A 153 -33.24 -20.59 8.14
N ASP A 154 -33.85 -20.92 9.29
CA ASP A 154 -34.93 -21.91 9.37
C ASP A 154 -36.18 -21.56 8.53
N GLN A 155 -36.36 -20.29 8.16
CA GLN A 155 -37.46 -19.80 7.32
C GLN A 155 -37.09 -19.66 5.84
N GLY A 156 -35.87 -20.01 5.45
CA GLY A 156 -35.36 -19.92 4.08
C GLY A 156 -34.25 -18.87 3.93
N LEU A 157 -34.18 -18.27 2.75
CA LEU A 157 -33.17 -17.26 2.43
C LEU A 157 -33.67 -15.85 2.75
N ALA A 158 -32.85 -15.08 3.46
CA ALA A 158 -33.13 -13.70 3.80
C ALA A 158 -31.97 -12.80 3.37
N LEU A 159 -32.31 -11.63 2.84
CA LEU A 159 -31.37 -10.56 2.54
C LEU A 159 -31.47 -9.47 3.61
N ARG A 160 -30.32 -9.07 4.14
CA ARG A 160 -30.24 -7.95 5.07
C ARG A 160 -29.07 -7.06 4.73
N GLU A 161 -29.27 -5.75 4.88
CA GLU A 161 -28.14 -4.83 4.94
C GLU A 161 -27.55 -4.90 6.35
N SER A 162 -26.26 -5.16 6.42
CA SER A 162 -25.49 -5.05 7.65
C SER A 162 -24.52 -3.90 7.47
N SER A 163 -24.40 -3.05 8.48
CA SER A 163 -23.14 -2.34 8.65
C SER A 163 -22.11 -3.43 8.95
N GLY A 164 -21.05 -3.48 8.14
CA GLY A 164 -19.90 -4.32 8.39
C GLY A 164 -19.35 -4.09 9.78
N GLU A 165 -18.67 -5.09 10.34
CA GLU A 165 -17.91 -4.89 11.56
C GLU A 165 -16.87 -3.76 11.39
N THR A 166 -16.28 -3.33 12.50
CA THR A 166 -15.34 -2.20 12.51
C THR A 166 -14.23 -2.42 11.49
N GLN A 167 -14.24 -1.64 10.42
CA GLN A 167 -13.18 -1.66 9.43
C GLN A 167 -11.87 -1.23 10.08
N VAL A 168 -10.85 -2.08 9.96
CA VAL A 168 -9.52 -1.80 10.47
C VAL A 168 -8.64 -1.41 9.31
N THR A 169 -8.07 -0.21 9.38
CA THR A 169 -7.02 0.20 8.44
C THR A 169 -5.68 -0.37 8.93
N MET A 170 -5.11 -1.26 8.15
CA MET A 170 -3.77 -1.80 8.35
C MET A 170 -2.80 -1.22 7.33
N THR A 171 -1.52 -1.14 7.69
CA THR A 171 -0.48 -0.74 6.75
C THR A 171 0.19 -1.98 6.19
N GLU A 172 0.24 -2.09 4.86
CA GLU A 172 0.93 -3.16 4.17
C GLU A 172 2.14 -2.66 3.41
N MET A 173 3.09 -3.55 3.19
CA MET A 173 4.23 -3.33 2.32
C MET A 173 4.27 -4.40 1.22
N ARG A 174 4.62 -3.97 0.00
CA ARG A 174 5.03 -4.85 -1.09
C ARG A 174 6.30 -4.31 -1.72
N SER A 175 7.12 -5.22 -2.24
CA SER A 175 8.32 -4.89 -2.99
C SER A 175 8.36 -5.73 -4.25
N GLY A 176 8.85 -5.16 -5.35
CA GLY A 176 8.89 -5.83 -6.64
C GLY A 176 10.08 -5.40 -7.48
N THR A 177 10.50 -6.29 -8.37
CA THR A 177 11.55 -6.03 -9.36
C THR A 177 10.96 -6.08 -10.76
N ILE A 178 11.30 -5.09 -11.57
CA ILE A 178 10.85 -5.01 -12.95
C ILE A 178 11.51 -6.10 -13.78
N THR A 179 10.67 -6.89 -14.45
CA THR A 179 11.09 -7.84 -15.49
C THR A 179 10.75 -7.31 -16.89
N HIS A 180 9.48 -6.91 -17.10
CA HIS A 180 8.96 -6.47 -18.39
C HIS A 180 8.23 -5.13 -18.34
N SER A 181 7.34 -4.94 -17.36
CA SER A 181 6.55 -3.71 -17.18
C SER A 181 6.28 -3.46 -15.70
N LEU A 182 5.87 -2.23 -15.36
CA LEU A 182 5.46 -1.90 -14.00
C LEU A 182 4.30 -2.79 -13.54
N PHE A 183 3.22 -2.85 -14.33
CA PHE A 183 2.01 -3.57 -13.96
C PHE A 183 2.23 -5.08 -13.85
N GLY A 184 3.00 -5.67 -14.76
CA GLY A 184 3.36 -7.08 -14.63
C GLY A 184 4.19 -7.38 -13.37
N ALA A 185 5.03 -6.44 -12.93
CA ALA A 185 5.78 -6.57 -11.68
C ALA A 185 4.92 -6.35 -10.43
N THR A 186 3.93 -5.45 -10.48
CA THR A 186 2.99 -5.23 -9.38
C THR A 186 2.02 -6.40 -9.21
N ASP A 187 1.56 -6.99 -10.31
CA ASP A 187 0.68 -8.16 -10.31
C ASP A 187 1.39 -9.39 -9.72
N ALA A 188 2.66 -9.60 -10.09
CA ALA A 188 3.47 -10.71 -9.60
C ALA A 188 3.69 -10.70 -8.07
N VAL A 189 3.54 -9.54 -7.43
CA VAL A 189 3.68 -9.37 -5.97
C VAL A 189 2.34 -9.14 -5.28
N GLY A 190 1.22 -9.32 -6.00
CA GLY A 190 -0.13 -9.16 -5.47
C GLY A 190 -0.45 -7.72 -5.03
N LEU A 191 0.20 -6.71 -5.62
CA LEU A 191 -0.11 -5.32 -5.31
C LEU A 191 -1.45 -4.95 -5.94
N PRO A 192 -2.42 -4.40 -5.19
CA PRO A 192 -3.71 -4.01 -5.75
C PRO A 192 -3.60 -2.97 -6.88
N ASP A 193 -4.39 -3.13 -7.93
CA ASP A 193 -4.36 -2.33 -9.17
C ASP A 193 -4.46 -0.82 -8.92
N ASN A 194 -5.30 -0.41 -7.96
CA ASN A 194 -5.46 0.99 -7.58
C ASN A 194 -4.20 1.56 -6.91
N VAL A 195 -3.43 0.74 -6.22
CA VAL A 195 -2.14 1.11 -5.64
C VAL A 195 -1.06 1.15 -6.74
N ALA A 196 -1.07 0.18 -7.66
CA ALA A 196 -0.18 0.19 -8.83
C ALA A 196 -0.37 1.46 -9.70
N THR A 197 -1.63 1.88 -9.89
CA THR A 197 -1.98 3.09 -10.64
C THR A 197 -1.54 4.38 -9.92
N GLN A 198 -1.70 4.43 -8.59
CA GLN A 198 -1.18 5.52 -7.77
C GLN A 198 0.35 5.58 -7.85
N LEU A 199 1.03 4.44 -7.79
CA LEU A 199 2.48 4.34 -7.91
C LEU A 199 2.97 4.90 -9.25
N ALA A 200 2.35 4.49 -10.36
CA ALA A 200 2.65 5.01 -11.70
C ALA A 200 2.42 6.53 -11.79
N THR A 201 1.37 7.03 -11.16
CA THR A 201 1.03 8.45 -11.16
C THR A 201 2.05 9.27 -10.36
N ILE A 202 2.41 8.81 -9.16
CA ILE A 202 3.34 9.53 -8.27
C ILE A 202 4.74 9.61 -8.87
N PHE A 203 5.23 8.52 -9.44
CA PHE A 203 6.58 8.47 -10.01
C PHE A 203 6.66 8.94 -11.47
N GLY A 204 5.52 9.16 -12.13
CA GLY A 204 5.43 9.59 -13.53
C GLY A 204 6.06 10.96 -13.80
N THR A 205 6.30 11.78 -12.77
CA THR A 205 7.06 13.03 -12.87
C THR A 205 8.56 12.80 -13.11
N TRP A 206 9.13 11.73 -12.53
CA TRP A 206 10.56 11.44 -12.66
C TRP A 206 10.84 10.38 -13.73
N ILE A 207 9.97 9.36 -13.83
CA ILE A 207 10.18 8.18 -14.65
C ILE A 207 9.10 8.12 -15.73
N ASP A 208 9.50 8.09 -17.00
CA ASP A 208 8.59 7.66 -18.06
C ASP A 208 8.58 6.13 -18.13
N PHE A 209 7.55 5.50 -17.57
CA PHE A 209 7.42 4.04 -17.49
C PHE A 209 7.42 3.32 -18.85
N HIS A 210 7.30 4.05 -19.98
CA HIS A 210 7.43 3.48 -21.33
C HIS A 210 8.86 3.37 -21.81
N THR A 211 9.67 4.39 -21.52
CA THR A 211 10.98 4.56 -22.16
C THR A 211 12.13 4.37 -21.19
N ASP A 212 11.91 4.70 -19.92
CA ASP A 212 12.93 4.70 -18.89
C ASP A 212 13.02 3.38 -18.13
N LEU A 213 11.97 2.56 -18.15
CA LEU A 213 11.93 1.33 -17.39
C LEU A 213 12.93 0.28 -17.92
N ARG A 214 13.67 -0.38 -17.01
CA ARG A 214 14.66 -1.42 -17.32
C ARG A 214 14.48 -2.64 -16.43
N LYS A 215 14.86 -3.81 -16.95
CA LYS A 215 14.92 -5.04 -16.16
C LYS A 215 15.90 -4.85 -14.99
N GLY A 216 15.46 -5.17 -13.78
CA GLY A 216 16.24 -5.00 -12.55
C GLY A 216 15.97 -3.69 -11.78
N ASP A 217 15.23 -2.75 -12.37
CA ASP A 217 14.64 -1.65 -11.60
C ASP A 217 13.73 -2.22 -10.49
N ARG A 218 13.59 -1.52 -9.37
CA ARG A 218 12.82 -2.03 -8.22
C ARG A 218 11.96 -0.97 -7.59
N PHE A 219 10.88 -1.40 -6.95
CA PHE A 219 10.01 -0.54 -6.17
C PHE A 219 9.71 -1.15 -4.81
N ASN A 220 9.48 -0.28 -3.83
CA ASN A 220 8.95 -0.59 -2.52
C ASN A 220 7.73 0.31 -2.29
N VAL A 221 6.61 -0.24 -1.86
CA VAL A 221 5.39 0.53 -1.62
C VAL A 221 4.77 0.14 -0.30
N ILE A 222 4.45 1.16 0.50
CA ILE A 222 3.72 1.06 1.75
C ILE A 222 2.37 1.73 1.53
N TYR A 223 1.28 1.01 1.74
CA TYR A 223 -0.07 1.48 1.49
C TYR A 223 -1.02 1.05 2.61
N GLU A 224 -2.12 1.80 2.75
CA GLU A 224 -3.20 1.41 3.65
C GLU A 224 -4.06 0.34 2.98
N ALA A 225 -4.39 -0.72 3.70
CA ALA A 225 -5.36 -1.73 3.34
C ALA A 225 -6.46 -1.75 4.40
N ILE A 226 -7.71 -1.79 3.95
CA ILE A 226 -8.88 -1.82 4.82
C ILE A 226 -9.36 -3.24 4.92
N TYR A 227 -9.41 -3.72 6.15
CA TYR A 227 -9.78 -5.06 6.52
C TYR A 227 -11.13 -5.07 7.24
N GLU A 228 -11.90 -6.12 7.01
CA GLU A 228 -13.16 -6.41 7.69
C GLU A 228 -13.14 -7.91 8.02
N GLU A 229 -13.29 -8.25 9.30
CA GLU A 229 -13.19 -9.64 9.80
C GLU A 229 -11.91 -10.37 9.35
N GLY A 230 -10.79 -9.64 9.25
CA GLY A 230 -9.50 -10.19 8.81
C GLY A 230 -9.37 -10.37 7.29
N ASN A 231 -10.40 -10.07 6.49
CA ASN A 231 -10.37 -10.13 5.03
C ASN A 231 -10.09 -8.75 4.41
N PRO A 232 -9.22 -8.66 3.37
CA PRO A 232 -8.95 -7.39 2.69
C PRO A 232 -10.15 -6.99 1.83
N VAL A 233 -10.81 -5.89 2.19
CA VAL A 233 -11.98 -5.36 1.47
C VAL A 233 -11.55 -4.40 0.37
N ARG A 234 -10.59 -3.53 0.68
CA ARG A 234 -10.15 -2.46 -0.23
C ARG A 234 -8.76 -1.96 0.12
N ALA A 235 -7.96 -1.66 -0.91
CA ALA A 235 -6.74 -0.90 -0.74
C ALA A 235 -7.02 0.61 -0.78
N GLY A 236 -6.38 1.34 0.14
CA GLY A 236 -6.43 2.78 0.29
C GLY A 236 -5.31 3.50 -0.46
N ARG A 237 -4.75 4.50 0.21
CA ARG A 237 -3.72 5.39 -0.35
C ARG A 237 -2.31 4.86 -0.06
N ILE A 238 -1.36 5.27 -0.91
CA ILE A 238 0.07 5.07 -0.63
C ILE A 238 0.46 5.98 0.54
N VAL A 239 1.12 5.41 1.55
CA VAL A 239 1.69 6.15 2.69
C VAL A 239 3.12 6.57 2.37
N ALA A 240 3.90 5.66 1.79
CA ALA A 240 5.24 5.92 1.31
C ALA A 240 5.57 4.97 0.16
N ALA A 241 6.41 5.42 -0.76
CA ALA A 241 6.93 4.55 -1.81
C ALA A 241 8.34 4.96 -2.22
N GLU A 242 9.06 4.01 -2.80
CA GLU A 242 10.38 4.19 -3.35
C GLU A 242 10.44 3.48 -4.70
N PHE A 243 11.08 4.12 -5.67
CA PHE A 243 11.39 3.55 -6.97
C PHE A 243 12.87 3.78 -7.28
N ILE A 244 13.56 2.73 -7.70
CA ILE A 244 14.96 2.80 -8.11
C ILE A 244 15.03 2.46 -9.60
N ASN A 245 15.18 3.50 -10.43
CA ASN A 245 15.23 3.42 -11.88
C ASN A 245 16.63 3.75 -12.37
N LYS A 246 17.27 2.84 -13.12
CA LYS A 246 18.65 3.03 -13.64
C LYS A 246 19.67 3.40 -12.55
N GLY A 247 19.46 2.93 -11.32
CA GLY A 247 20.31 3.22 -10.16
C GLY A 247 20.01 4.54 -9.44
N GLU A 248 19.14 5.39 -9.99
CA GLU A 248 18.66 6.61 -9.32
C GLU A 248 17.47 6.28 -8.42
N ARG A 249 17.51 6.76 -7.18
CA ARG A 249 16.49 6.52 -6.17
C ARG A 249 15.53 7.71 -6.11
N HIS A 250 14.25 7.42 -6.27
CA HIS A 250 13.16 8.36 -6.04
C HIS A 250 12.32 7.84 -4.87
N ALA A 251 12.11 8.64 -3.85
CA ALA A 251 11.30 8.27 -2.69
C ALA A 251 10.27 9.34 -2.39
N VAL A 252 9.10 8.91 -1.93
CA VAL A 252 7.94 9.76 -1.67
C VAL A 252 7.27 9.36 -0.37
N VAL A 253 6.80 10.34 0.38
CA VAL A 253 6.09 10.15 1.64
C VAL A 253 4.84 11.03 1.64
N LEU A 254 3.73 10.48 2.08
CA LEU A 254 2.50 11.21 2.32
C LEU A 254 2.64 12.02 3.61
N HIS A 255 2.44 13.33 3.52
CA HIS A 255 2.43 14.21 4.68
C HIS A 255 1.13 14.99 4.74
N ARG A 256 0.56 15.06 5.95
CA ARG A 256 -0.62 15.87 6.27
C ARG A 256 -0.15 17.19 6.88
N GLY A 257 -0.32 18.28 6.14
CA GLY A 257 0.06 19.61 6.60
C GLY A 257 -0.88 20.15 7.70
N PRO A 258 -0.53 21.30 8.31
CA PRO A 258 -1.32 21.92 9.39
C PRO A 258 -2.77 22.27 8.99
N SER A 259 -3.01 22.50 7.70
CA SER A 259 -4.34 22.76 7.14
C SER A 259 -5.21 21.50 6.99
N GLY A 260 -4.70 20.32 7.35
CA GLY A 260 -5.35 19.03 7.13
C GLY A 260 -5.25 18.51 5.70
N LYS A 261 -4.65 19.27 4.77
CA LYS A 261 -4.43 18.83 3.39
C LYS A 261 -3.28 17.82 3.34
N GLU A 262 -3.54 16.68 2.71
CA GLU A 262 -2.52 15.66 2.46
C GLU A 262 -1.87 15.88 1.09
N GLN A 263 -0.54 15.77 1.04
CA GLN A 263 0.25 15.86 -0.18
C GLN A 263 1.42 14.88 -0.11
N TYR A 264 1.88 14.44 -1.28
CA TYR A 264 3.12 13.67 -1.38
C TYR A 264 4.31 14.60 -1.51
N TYR A 265 5.35 14.29 -0.76
CA TYR A 265 6.63 14.99 -0.78
C TYR A 265 7.73 13.99 -1.11
N SER A 266 8.72 14.46 -1.84
CA SER A 266 9.97 13.73 -2.02
C SER A 266 10.77 13.69 -0.71
N ASP A 267 11.78 12.84 -0.64
CA ASP A 267 12.64 12.66 0.54
C ASP A 267 13.42 13.93 0.94
N ASP A 268 13.60 14.89 0.02
CA ASP A 268 14.18 16.20 0.31
C ASP A 268 13.13 17.29 0.62
N GLY A 269 11.85 16.92 0.76
CA GLY A 269 10.78 17.81 1.17
C GLY A 269 10.14 18.62 0.04
N ARG A 270 10.46 18.36 -1.23
CA ARG A 270 9.77 19.02 -2.37
C ARG A 270 8.40 18.40 -2.64
N SER A 271 7.38 19.24 -2.81
CA SER A 271 6.01 18.82 -3.13
C SER A 271 5.90 18.29 -4.56
N LEU A 272 5.19 17.18 -4.71
CA LEU A 272 4.90 16.56 -6.01
C LEU A 272 3.82 17.27 -6.83
N GLN A 273 2.98 18.12 -6.22
CA GLN A 273 1.94 18.86 -6.94
C GLN A 273 2.48 19.88 -7.96
N GLN A 274 3.77 20.20 -7.91
CA GLN A 274 4.39 21.19 -8.81
C GLN A 274 5.05 20.57 -10.06
N GLY A 275 4.98 19.24 -10.23
CA GLY A 275 5.62 18.53 -11.33
C GLY A 275 4.70 18.28 -12.53
N PHE A 276 5.26 18.27 -13.74
CA PHE A 276 4.60 17.70 -14.91
C PHE A 276 4.88 16.19 -14.97
N LEU A 277 3.87 15.36 -15.22
CA LEU A 277 4.02 14.00 -15.71
C LEU A 277 4.85 14.04 -16.99
N ARG A 278 5.80 13.11 -17.14
CA ARG A 278 6.63 13.00 -18.34
C ARG A 278 5.86 12.48 -19.56
N SER A 279 4.79 11.72 -19.32
CA SER A 279 3.91 11.17 -20.35
C SER A 279 2.44 11.40 -20.00
N PRO A 280 1.59 11.81 -20.98
CA PRO A 280 0.15 11.91 -20.79
C PRO A 280 -0.57 10.55 -20.88
N LEU A 281 0.11 9.48 -21.29
CA LEU A 281 -0.47 8.14 -21.47
C LEU A 281 0.15 7.12 -20.53
N GLU A 282 -0.69 6.25 -19.96
CA GLU A 282 -0.25 5.15 -19.09
C GLU A 282 0.48 4.05 -19.84
N PHE A 283 0.13 3.78 -21.11
CA PHE A 283 0.68 2.72 -21.98
C PHE A 283 0.73 3.14 -23.45
N SER A 284 1.90 3.57 -23.95
CA SER A 284 2.06 3.85 -25.38
C SER A 284 3.52 3.95 -25.78
N ARG A 285 3.84 3.62 -27.04
CA ARG A 285 5.18 3.89 -27.59
C ARG A 285 5.22 5.28 -28.22
N VAL A 286 6.33 5.98 -28.05
CA VAL A 286 6.62 7.17 -28.86
C VAL A 286 6.86 6.71 -30.29
N SER A 287 6.00 7.16 -31.20
CA SER A 287 6.10 6.89 -32.63
C SER A 287 6.90 7.96 -33.38
N SER A 288 6.88 9.21 -32.90
CA SER A 288 7.67 10.33 -33.42
C SER A 288 7.96 11.34 -32.31
N SER A 289 9.23 11.67 -32.09
CA SER A 289 9.67 12.63 -31.06
C SER A 289 9.53 14.09 -31.52
N PHE A 290 9.62 15.01 -30.57
CA PHE A 290 9.75 16.45 -30.82
C PHE A 290 11.07 16.77 -31.55
N GLY A 291 11.04 17.73 -32.49
CA GLY A 291 12.23 18.28 -33.15
C GLY A 291 12.22 18.16 -34.67
N ARG A 292 13.39 18.39 -35.29
CA ARG A 292 13.55 18.34 -36.76
C ARG A 292 13.43 16.90 -37.25
N ARG A 293 12.49 16.66 -38.17
CA ARG A 293 12.35 15.39 -38.90
C ARG A 293 12.41 15.60 -40.41
N LEU A 294 12.94 14.61 -41.12
CA LEU A 294 12.93 14.60 -42.57
C LEU A 294 11.55 14.13 -43.07
N HIS A 295 10.87 14.95 -43.87
CA HIS A 295 9.58 14.56 -44.45
C HIS A 295 9.78 13.41 -45.45
N PRO A 296 9.18 12.23 -45.23
CA PRO A 296 9.51 11.02 -46.00
C PRO A 296 9.20 11.17 -47.51
N ILE A 297 8.20 11.98 -47.86
CA ILE A 297 7.78 12.20 -49.25
C ILE A 297 8.51 13.39 -49.89
N HIS A 298 8.74 14.47 -49.14
CA HIS A 298 9.23 15.73 -49.71
C HIS A 298 10.73 15.95 -49.48
N ARG A 299 11.38 15.03 -48.76
CA ARG A 299 12.80 15.06 -48.36
C ARG A 299 13.28 16.41 -47.83
N SER A 300 12.37 17.17 -47.22
CA SER A 300 12.64 18.45 -46.58
C SER A 300 12.58 18.30 -45.06
N TRP A 301 13.45 19.02 -44.37
CA TRP A 301 13.44 19.08 -42.91
C TRP A 301 12.25 19.90 -42.44
N ARG A 302 11.41 19.31 -41.59
CA ARG A 302 10.27 19.96 -40.94
C ARG A 302 10.34 19.79 -39.43
N ASN A 303 9.91 20.80 -38.69
CA ASN A 303 9.82 20.70 -37.24
C ASN A 303 8.53 19.97 -36.84
N HIS A 304 8.68 18.96 -36.01
CA HIS A 304 7.59 18.34 -35.29
C HIS A 304 7.47 19.02 -33.93
N ASN A 305 6.44 19.85 -33.76
CA ASN A 305 6.24 20.68 -32.56
C ASN A 305 5.45 19.95 -31.47
N GLY A 306 5.58 18.63 -31.40
CA GLY A 306 4.92 17.77 -30.42
C GLY A 306 5.61 16.42 -30.34
N THR A 307 5.08 15.52 -29.50
CA THR A 307 5.51 14.12 -29.41
C THR A 307 4.30 13.24 -29.73
N ASP A 308 4.45 12.34 -30.70
CA ASP A 308 3.38 11.46 -31.14
C ASP A 308 3.46 10.13 -30.39
N PHE A 309 2.43 9.82 -29.61
CA PHE A 309 2.28 8.55 -28.94
C PHE A 309 1.33 7.64 -29.73
N ALA A 310 1.77 6.42 -30.06
CA ALA A 310 0.91 5.44 -30.71
C ALA A 310 0.10 4.67 -29.65
N ALA A 311 -1.21 4.82 -29.70
CA ALA A 311 -2.16 4.15 -28.83
C ALA A 311 -3.45 3.79 -29.58
N PRO A 312 -4.16 2.69 -29.22
CA PRO A 312 -5.47 2.37 -29.80
C PRO A 312 -6.50 3.49 -29.56
N THR A 313 -7.46 3.62 -30.49
CA THR A 313 -8.58 4.55 -30.33
C THR A 313 -9.33 4.26 -29.02
N GLY A 314 -9.62 5.32 -28.25
CA GLY A 314 -10.28 5.22 -26.94
C GLY A 314 -9.33 5.14 -25.75
N THR A 315 -8.01 5.09 -25.96
CA THR A 315 -7.03 5.14 -24.87
C THR A 315 -7.19 6.43 -24.05
N PRO A 316 -7.38 6.36 -22.72
CA PRO A 316 -7.49 7.55 -21.88
C PRO A 316 -6.24 8.42 -21.93
N ILE A 317 -6.43 9.74 -22.07
CA ILE A 317 -5.35 10.74 -22.09
C ILE A 317 -5.43 11.56 -20.80
N LYS A 318 -4.32 11.68 -20.07
CA LYS A 318 -4.22 12.45 -18.82
C LYS A 318 -3.64 13.83 -19.07
N ALA A 319 -4.09 14.82 -18.29
CA ALA A 319 -3.38 16.10 -18.17
C ALA A 319 -2.01 15.86 -17.55
N THR A 320 -0.95 16.45 -18.11
CA THR A 320 0.41 16.27 -17.57
C THR A 320 0.62 17.03 -16.27
N SER A 321 -0.21 18.01 -15.93
CA SER A 321 -0.16 18.70 -14.64
C SER A 321 -1.53 19.30 -14.33
N ASP A 322 -1.73 19.76 -13.10
CA ASP A 322 -2.89 20.56 -12.73
C ASP A 322 -2.96 21.81 -13.61
N GLY A 323 -4.16 22.19 -14.06
CA GLY A 323 -4.33 23.31 -14.97
C GLY A 323 -5.78 23.65 -15.23
N THR A 324 -6.00 24.76 -15.91
CA THR A 324 -7.33 25.18 -16.37
C THR A 324 -7.46 24.88 -17.85
N VAL A 325 -8.60 24.33 -18.25
CA VAL A 325 -8.93 24.13 -19.67
C VAL A 325 -9.06 25.50 -20.34
N GLU A 326 -8.18 25.79 -21.28
CA GLU A 326 -8.18 27.04 -22.06
C GLU A 326 -8.98 26.86 -23.37
N PHE A 327 -8.96 25.67 -23.95
CA PHE A 327 -9.70 25.36 -25.17
C PHE A 327 -10.14 23.90 -25.23
N VAL A 328 -11.34 23.67 -25.77
CA VAL A 328 -11.86 22.36 -26.18
C VAL A 328 -12.59 22.53 -27.51
N GLY A 329 -12.18 21.80 -28.53
CA GLY A 329 -12.84 21.85 -29.84
C GLY A 329 -12.07 21.13 -30.92
N SER A 330 -12.48 21.33 -32.18
CA SER A 330 -11.75 20.80 -33.34
C SER A 330 -10.93 21.91 -34.00
N GLN A 331 -9.67 21.61 -34.33
CA GLN A 331 -8.75 22.55 -34.97
C GLN A 331 -8.01 21.90 -36.14
N ARG A 332 -8.56 22.06 -37.36
CA ARG A 332 -7.95 21.69 -38.65
C ARG A 332 -6.97 20.50 -38.57
N GLY A 333 -5.66 20.74 -38.72
CA GLY A 333 -4.62 19.72 -38.79
C GLY A 333 -4.37 18.95 -37.49
N PHE A 334 -4.92 19.37 -36.35
CA PHE A 334 -4.86 18.65 -35.07
C PHE A 334 -6.08 17.75 -34.83
N GLY A 335 -7.19 17.93 -35.56
CA GLY A 335 -8.45 17.27 -35.26
C GLY A 335 -9.01 17.75 -33.91
N ASN A 336 -9.48 16.82 -33.08
CA ASN A 336 -9.97 17.15 -31.73
C ASN A 336 -8.80 17.55 -30.83
N LEU A 337 -8.89 18.75 -30.25
CA LEU A 337 -7.82 19.38 -29.48
C LEU A 337 -8.34 19.90 -28.14
N ILE A 338 -7.57 19.64 -27.09
CA ILE A 338 -7.72 20.24 -25.77
C ILE A 338 -6.43 20.98 -25.45
N VAL A 339 -6.54 22.24 -25.01
CA VAL A 339 -5.41 23.05 -24.54
C VAL A 339 -5.59 23.34 -23.07
N LEU A 340 -4.56 23.04 -22.28
CA LEU A 340 -4.54 23.29 -20.84
C LEU A 340 -3.51 24.38 -20.53
N LYS A 341 -3.92 25.33 -19.69
CA LYS A 341 -3.03 26.32 -19.08
C LYS A 341 -2.65 25.87 -17.68
N HIS A 342 -1.42 25.42 -17.54
CA HIS A 342 -0.83 25.02 -16.26
C HIS A 342 -0.34 26.25 -15.48
N ARG A 343 -0.17 26.13 -14.16
CA ARG A 343 0.21 27.23 -13.26
C ARG A 343 1.71 27.35 -13.06
#